data_AF-A0A962NZS4-F1
#
_entry.id   AF-A0A962NZS4-F1
#
_cell.length_a   1.000
_cell.length_b   1.000
_cell.length_c   1.000
_cell.angle_alpha   90.00
_cell.angle_beta   90.00
_cell.angle_gamma   90.00
#
_symmetry.space_group_name_H-M   'P 1'
#
loop_
_entity.id
_entity.type
_entity.pdbx_description
1 polymer ?
#
loop_
_entity_poly.entity_id
_entity_poly.type
_entity_poly.pdbx_seq_one_letter_code
_entity_poly.pdbx_strand_id
1 'polypeptide(L)' 'MKSFFNQLREAYPAAPKIHIILDNSGYHRCQLVKDAAAEKNIELHYLPPYSPNLNPIERL' A
#
# COMPACT_ATOMS: atom_id res chain seq x y z
N MET A 1 7.25 3.85 4.93
CA MET A 1 6.77 3.26 3.66
C MET A 1 7.86 2.60 2.84
N LYS A 2 8.96 3.28 2.47
CA LYS A 2 10.06 2.65 1.68
C LYS A 2 10.68 1.42 2.37
N SER A 3 11.02 1.54 3.65
CA SER A 3 11.53 0.41 4.47
C SER A 3 10.55 -0.77 4.48
N PHE A 4 9.26 -0.48 4.66
CA PHE A 4 8.20 -1.49 4.65
C PHE A 4 8.08 -2.23 3.31
N PHE A 5 8.20 -1.53 2.17
CA PHE A 5 8.18 -2.17 0.85
C PHE A 5 9.36 -3.12 0.63
N ASN A 6 10.54 -2.79 1.17
CA ASN A 6 11.67 -3.71 1.15
C ASN A 6 11.37 -4.96 1.99
N GLN A 7 10.88 -4.78 3.21
CA GLN A 7 10.49 -5.90 4.07
C GLN A 7 9.45 -6.82 3.41
N LEU A 8 8.47 -6.25 2.70
CA LEU A 8 7.50 -7.05 1.94
C LEU A 8 8.15 -7.86 0.82
N ARG A 9 9.13 -7.29 0.11
CA ARG A 9 9.86 -7.99 -0.94
C ARG A 9 10.78 -9.08 -0.40
N GLU A 10 11.36 -8.88 0.78
CA GLU A 10 12.14 -9.89 1.48
C GLU A 10 11.26 -11.02 2.03
N ALA A 11 10.06 -10.70 2.53
CA ALA A 11 9.11 -11.70 3.04
C ALA A 11 8.46 -12.52 1.91
N TYR A 12 8.24 -11.91 0.75
CA TYR A 12 7.58 -12.54 -0.40
C TYR A 12 8.43 -12.47 -1.68
N PRO A 13 9.62 -13.09 -1.70
CA PRO A 13 10.57 -12.95 -2.80
C PRO A 13 10.10 -13.60 -4.10
N ALA A 14 9.29 -14.67 -4.01
CA ALA A 14 8.74 -15.37 -5.16
C ALA A 14 7.45 -14.75 -5.71
N ALA A 15 6.87 -13.74 -5.03
CA ALA A 15 5.64 -13.13 -5.49
C ALA A 15 5.89 -12.32 -6.78
N PRO A 16 5.20 -12.64 -7.90
CA PRO A 16 5.41 -11.93 -9.16
C PRO A 16 4.98 -10.47 -9.06
N LYS A 17 3.96 -10.18 -8.24
CA LYS A 17 3.48 -8.84 -7.92
C LYS A 17 2.89 -8.81 -6.52
N ILE A 18 3.05 -7.68 -5.82
CA ILE A 18 2.46 -7.46 -4.50
C ILE A 18 1.42 -6.35 -4.63
N HIS A 19 0.22 -6.60 -4.12
CA HIS A 19 -0.89 -5.65 -4.14
C HIS A 19 -1.15 -5.16 -2.71
N ILE A 20 -1.23 -3.85 -2.51
CA ILE A 20 -1.49 -3.23 -1.20
C ILE A 20 -2.74 -2.36 -1.32
N ILE A 21 -3.67 -2.52 -0.39
CA ILE A 21 -4.88 -1.68 -0.29
C ILE A 21 -4.66 -0.67 0.83
N LEU A 22 -4.83 0.61 0.52
CA LEU A 22 -4.58 1.74 1.41
C LEU A 22 -5.86 2.58 1.58
N ASP A 23 -5.99 3.24 2.73
CA ASP A 23 -7.00 4.26 2.92
C ASP A 23 -6.63 5.58 2.21
N ASN A 24 -7.52 6.56 2.25
CA ASN A 24 -7.37 7.81 1.51
C ASN A 24 -6.55 8.90 2.23
N SER A 25 -5.87 8.61 3.34
CA SER A 25 -5.06 9.59 4.04
C SER A 25 -3.95 10.17 3.14
N GLY A 26 -3.66 11.46 3.34
CA GLY A 26 -2.69 12.20 2.52
C GLY A 26 -1.30 11.57 2.49
N TYR A 27 -0.90 10.89 3.57
CA TYR A 27 0.39 10.21 3.69
C TYR A 27 0.58 9.12 2.63
N HIS A 28 -0.47 8.39 2.28
CA HIS A 28 -0.44 7.29 1.31
C HIS A 28 -0.47 7.76 -0.15
N ARG A 29 -0.84 9.02 -0.39
CA ARG A 29 -1.00 9.60 -1.74
C ARG A 29 0.21 10.41 -2.21
N CYS A 30 1.19 10.62 -1.34
CA CYS A 30 2.44 11.31 -1.68
C CYS A 30 3.14 10.61 -2.87
N GLN A 31 3.63 11.42 -3.83
CA GLN A 31 4.31 10.92 -5.03
C GLN A 31 5.50 10.02 -4.67
N LEU A 32 6.26 10.36 -3.64
CA LEU A 32 7.38 9.56 -3.13
C LEU A 32 6.99 8.11 -2.78
N VAL A 33 5.77 7.90 -2.28
CA VAL A 33 5.26 6.56 -1.94
C VAL A 33 4.88 5.79 -3.20
N LYS A 34 4.27 6.45 -4.18
CA LYS A 34 3.92 5.85 -5.46
C LYS A 34 5.16 5.44 -6.24
N ASP A 35 6.16 6.32 -6.30
CA ASP A 35 7.43 6.05 -6.96
C ASP A 35 8.12 4.84 -6.33
N ALA A 36 8.21 4.81 -5.00
CA ALA A 36 8.79 3.70 -4.26
C ALA A 36 8.08 2.36 -4.51
N ALA A 37 6.74 2.38 -4.63
CA ALA A 37 5.97 1.19 -4.92
C ALA A 37 6.23 0.69 -6.35
N ALA A 38 6.26 1.61 -7.33
CA ALA A 38 6.57 1.28 -8.72
C ALA A 38 7.98 0.68 -8.87
N GLU A 39 8.99 1.27 -8.22
CA GLU A 39 10.37 0.76 -8.21
C GLU A 39 10.48 -0.69 -7.69
N LYS A 40 9.55 -1.09 -6.82
CA LYS A 40 9.50 -2.43 -6.21
C LYS A 40 8.46 -3.34 -6.85
N ASN A 41 7.88 -2.95 -7.99
CA ASN A 41 6.79 -3.67 -8.66
C ASN A 41 5.66 -4.04 -7.67
N ILE A 42 5.25 -3.04 -6.87
CA ILE A 42 4.13 -3.09 -5.93
C ILE A 42 3.00 -2.24 -6.50
N GLU A 43 1.79 -2.78 -6.51
CA GLU A 43 0.59 -2.06 -6.94
C GLU A 43 -0.20 -1.54 -5.75
N LEU A 44 -0.45 -0.23 -5.74
CA LEU A 44 -1.23 0.42 -4.71
C LEU A 44 -2.67 0.59 -5.17
N HIS A 45 -3.59 0.08 -4.36
CA HIS A 45 -5.04 0.24 -4.48
C HIS A 45 -5.50 1.18 -3.38
N TYR A 46 -6.43 2.07 -3.69
CA TYR A 46 -7.00 2.99 -2.70
C TYR A 46 -8.47 2.67 -2.51
N LEU A 47 -8.91 2.63 -1.26
CA LEU A 47 -10.33 2.44 -0.95
C LEU A 47 -11.19 3.57 -1.55
N PRO A 48 -12.46 3.30 -1.93
CA PRO A 48 -13.38 4.35 -2.32
C PRO A 48 -13.58 5.37 -1.18
N PRO A 49 -13.84 6.65 -1.50
CA PRO A 49 -14.08 7.68 -0.49
C PRO A 49 -15.26 7.30 0.41
N TYR A 50 -15.21 7.72 1.68
CA TYR A 50 -16.26 7.49 2.69
C TYR A 50 -16.68 6.03 2.88
N SER A 51 -15.73 5.10 2.73
CA SER A 51 -15.95 3.67 2.99
C SER A 51 -15.24 3.18 4.27
N PRO A 52 -15.47 3.79 5.45
CA PRO A 52 -14.82 3.38 6.69
C PRO A 52 -15.16 1.93 7.07
N ASN A 53 -16.33 1.45 6.64
CA ASN A 53 -16.75 0.05 6.82
C ASN A 53 -15.82 -0.97 6.13
N LEU A 54 -15.04 -0.55 5.13
CA LEU A 54 -14.08 -1.39 4.41
C LEU A 54 -12.67 -1.32 4.99
N ASN A 55 -12.44 -0.43 5.96
CA ASN A 55 -11.16 -0.29 6.63
C ASN A 55 -11.20 -1.01 7.98
N PRO A 56 -10.55 -2.19 8.12
CA PRO A 56 -10.68 -2.99 9.34
C PRO A 56 -10.20 -2.28 10.61
N ILE A 57 -9.29 -1.30 10.49
CA ILE A 57 -8.78 -0.52 11.63
C ILE A 57 -9.80 0.51 12.16
N GLU A 58 -10.82 0.87 11.38
CA GLU A 58 -11.88 1.80 11.80
C GLU A 58 -13.05 1.10 12.50
N ARG A 59 -13.03 -0.25 12.59
CA ARG A 59 -14.03 -1.06 13.31
C ARG A 59 -13.68 -1.29 14.79
N LEU A 60 -12.84 -0.44 15.38
CA LEU A 60 -12.38 -0.54 16.77
C LEU A 60 -13.45 -0.10 17.79
#